data_AF-A0A5R1YK75-F1
#
_entry.id   AF-A0A5R1YK75-F1
#
_cell.length_a   1.000
_cell.length_b   1.000
_cell.length_c   1.000
_cell.angle_alpha   90.00
_cell.angle_beta   90.00
_cell.angle_gamma   90.00
#
_symmetry.space_group_name_H-M   'P 1'
#
loop_
_entity.id
_entity.type
_entity.pdbx_description
1 polymer ?
#
loop_
_entity_poly.entity_id
_entity_poly.type
_entity_poly.pdbx_seq_one_letter_code
_entity_poly.pdbx_strand_id
1 'polypeptide(L)'
;HGHCGVLCEHGVDNDATLANLGKQAVIAAAAGADFIAPSAAMDGQVQAIRQALDAAGFTDTAIMSYSTKFASSFYGPFREAAGTALKGDRKTYQMNPMNRREAIRESLLDEAQGADCLMVKPAGAYLDVLREIRERTELPLGAYQVSGEYAMIKFAAMAGAIDEEKVVLESLGSIKRAGADLIFSYFALDLAEKNILR
;
A
#
# COMPACT_ATOMS: atom_id res chain seq x y z
N HIS A 1 21.08 3.64 0.99
CA HIS A 1 20.65 4.42 -0.20
C HIS A 1 19.17 4.81 -0.16
N GLY A 2 18.27 4.13 0.57
CA GLY A 2 16.87 4.56 0.74
C GLY A 2 15.88 4.09 -0.35
N HIS A 3 16.38 3.52 -1.46
CA HIS A 3 15.56 2.75 -2.40
C HIS A 3 14.90 1.53 -1.75
N CYS A 4 13.85 1.00 -2.39
CA CYS A 4 13.04 -0.12 -1.90
C CYS A 4 13.68 -1.50 -2.05
N GLY A 5 14.91 -1.60 -2.55
CA GLY A 5 15.53 -2.85 -2.92
C GLY A 5 17.03 -2.72 -3.14
N VAL A 6 17.64 -3.80 -3.65
CA VAL A 6 19.06 -3.87 -3.98
C VAL A 6 19.39 -2.84 -5.06
N LEU A 7 20.40 -2.00 -4.82
CA LEU A 7 20.84 -1.00 -5.79
C LEU A 7 22.06 -1.53 -6.57
N CYS A 8 22.02 -1.41 -7.90
CA CYS A 8 23.08 -1.78 -8.82
C CYS A 8 23.32 -0.65 -9.85
N GLU A 9 24.20 -0.89 -10.84
CA GLU A 9 24.57 0.13 -11.84
C GLU A 9 23.39 0.63 -12.68
N HIS A 10 22.39 -0.22 -12.95
CA HIS A 10 21.20 0.15 -13.74
C HIS A 10 19.99 0.58 -12.89
N GLY A 11 20.16 0.77 -11.58
CA GLY A 11 19.10 1.18 -10.67
C GLY A 11 18.75 0.12 -9.64
N VAL A 12 17.47 0.05 -9.25
CA VAL A 12 17.01 -0.98 -8.30
C VAL A 12 16.85 -2.30 -9.05
N ASP A 13 17.59 -3.32 -8.63
CA ASP A 13 17.55 -4.66 -9.22
C ASP A 13 16.31 -5.41 -8.73
N ASN A 14 15.46 -5.84 -9.65
CA ASN A 14 14.20 -6.51 -9.33
C ASN A 14 14.43 -7.85 -8.63
N ASP A 15 15.15 -8.77 -9.28
CA ASP A 15 15.24 -10.17 -8.88
C ASP A 15 16.11 -10.36 -7.62
N ALA A 16 17.19 -9.58 -7.50
CA ALA A 16 17.99 -9.54 -6.29
C ALA A 16 17.16 -8.99 -5.10
N THR A 17 16.22 -8.08 -5.36
CA THR A 17 15.27 -7.61 -4.34
C THR A 17 14.25 -8.68 -3.98
N LEU A 18 13.69 -9.41 -4.95
CA LEU A 18 12.76 -10.52 -4.71
C LEU A 18 13.35 -11.57 -3.75
N ALA A 19 14.62 -11.95 -3.96
CA ALA A 19 15.31 -12.89 -3.08
C ALA A 19 15.38 -12.39 -1.62
N ASN A 20 15.52 -11.08 -1.42
CA ASN A 20 15.54 -10.48 -0.08
C ASN A 20 14.14 -10.32 0.52
N LEU A 21 13.13 -10.02 -0.30
CA LEU A 21 11.73 -9.96 0.13
C LEU A 21 11.26 -11.32 0.66
N GLY A 22 11.61 -12.42 -0.03
CA GLY A 22 11.30 -13.77 0.46
C GLY A 22 11.95 -14.08 1.82
N LYS A 23 13.24 -13.74 2.00
CA LYS A 23 13.93 -13.91 3.30
C LYS A 23 13.28 -13.09 4.40
N GLN A 24 12.91 -11.83 4.12
CA GLN A 24 12.24 -10.96 5.07
C GLN A 24 10.86 -11.52 5.46
N ALA A 25 10.10 -12.01 4.48
CA ALA A 25 8.79 -12.60 4.68
C ALA A 25 8.84 -13.77 5.66
N VAL A 26 9.78 -14.71 5.46
CA VAL A 26 9.94 -15.88 6.34
C VAL A 26 10.26 -15.48 7.77
N ILE A 27 11.16 -14.51 7.97
CA ILE A 27 11.52 -14.05 9.33
C ILE A 27 10.34 -13.34 9.99
N ALA A 28 9.59 -12.51 9.25
CA ALA A 28 8.41 -11.83 9.76
C ALA A 28 7.28 -12.81 10.12
N ALA A 29 7.04 -13.82 9.29
CA ALA A 29 6.07 -14.89 9.56
C ALA A 29 6.48 -15.72 10.80
N ALA A 30 7.76 -16.10 10.89
CA ALA A 30 8.32 -16.79 12.06
C ALA A 30 8.19 -15.97 13.36
N ALA A 31 8.17 -14.64 13.25
CA ALA A 31 7.95 -13.74 14.37
C ALA A 31 6.46 -13.54 14.73
N GLY A 32 5.53 -14.16 13.98
CA GLY A 32 4.09 -14.14 14.25
C GLY A 32 3.29 -13.13 13.43
N ALA A 33 3.82 -12.64 12.30
CA ALA A 33 3.04 -11.79 11.41
C ALA A 33 1.92 -12.58 10.71
N ASP A 34 0.67 -12.11 10.84
CA ASP A 34 -0.48 -12.69 10.13
C ASP A 34 -0.44 -12.41 8.62
N PHE A 35 0.03 -11.21 8.26
CA PHE A 35 0.18 -10.76 6.88
C PHE A 35 1.60 -10.30 6.58
N ILE A 36 2.12 -10.73 5.44
CA ILE A 36 3.27 -10.10 4.77
C ILE A 36 2.72 -9.08 3.78
N ALA A 37 3.16 -7.82 3.90
CA ALA A 37 2.62 -6.73 3.10
C ALA A 37 3.69 -6.09 2.20
N PRO A 38 4.04 -6.72 1.05
CA PRO A 38 5.11 -6.25 0.19
C PRO A 38 4.79 -4.90 -0.43
N SER A 39 5.64 -3.91 -0.17
CA SER A 39 5.46 -2.55 -0.66
C SER A 39 6.66 -2.04 -1.48
N ALA A 40 7.52 -2.95 -1.93
CA ALA A 40 8.68 -2.61 -2.74
C ALA A 40 8.30 -2.19 -4.17
N ALA A 41 7.16 -2.67 -4.66
CA ALA A 41 6.70 -2.52 -6.05
C ALA A 41 7.67 -3.19 -7.03
N MET A 42 8.10 -4.40 -6.69
CA MET A 42 8.91 -5.26 -7.56
C MET A 42 7.99 -6.22 -8.32
N ASP A 43 8.29 -6.44 -9.59
CA ASP A 43 7.56 -7.38 -10.43
C ASP A 43 7.73 -8.79 -9.84
N GLY A 44 6.63 -9.53 -9.64
CA GLY A 44 6.67 -10.89 -9.10
C GLY A 44 6.84 -10.98 -7.57
N GLN A 45 6.74 -9.86 -6.83
CA GLN A 45 6.94 -9.86 -5.38
C GLN A 45 5.99 -10.79 -4.62
N VAL A 46 4.74 -10.93 -5.07
CA VAL A 46 3.76 -11.83 -4.43
C VAL A 46 4.18 -13.27 -4.64
N GLN A 47 4.49 -13.66 -5.89
CA GLN A 47 4.95 -15.02 -6.19
C GLN A 47 6.20 -15.39 -5.40
N ALA A 48 7.21 -14.51 -5.38
CA ALA A 48 8.46 -14.75 -4.68
C ALA A 48 8.26 -14.94 -3.16
N ILE A 49 7.39 -14.10 -2.56
CA ILE A 49 7.07 -14.20 -1.14
C ILE A 49 6.26 -15.46 -0.84
N ARG A 50 5.25 -15.78 -1.64
CA ARG A 50 4.42 -16.98 -1.48
C ARG A 50 5.27 -18.24 -1.50
N GLN A 51 6.14 -18.38 -2.50
CA GLN A 51 7.07 -19.51 -2.61
C GLN A 51 8.02 -19.61 -1.41
N ALA A 52 8.55 -18.48 -0.93
CA ALA A 52 9.45 -18.46 0.22
C ALA A 52 8.74 -18.86 1.53
N LEU A 53 7.52 -18.35 1.75
CA LEU A 53 6.70 -18.72 2.90
C LEU A 53 6.35 -20.20 2.88
N ASP A 54 5.90 -20.72 1.74
CA ASP A 54 5.49 -22.12 1.59
C ASP A 54 6.67 -23.07 1.81
N ALA A 55 7.83 -22.77 1.21
CA ALA A 55 9.05 -23.56 1.39
C ALA A 55 9.54 -23.57 2.86
N ALA A 56 9.23 -22.53 3.62
CA ALA A 56 9.54 -22.42 5.05
C ALA A 56 8.43 -22.97 5.97
N GLY A 57 7.32 -23.48 5.43
CA GLY A 57 6.21 -24.04 6.19
C GLY A 57 5.19 -23.03 6.71
N PHE A 58 5.22 -21.77 6.25
CA PHE A 58 4.28 -20.71 6.62
C PHE A 58 3.14 -20.57 5.60
N THR A 59 2.47 -21.67 5.27
CA THR A 59 1.40 -21.71 4.25
C THR A 59 0.19 -20.85 4.62
N ASP A 60 -0.07 -20.69 5.91
CA ASP A 60 -1.25 -19.97 6.42
C ASP A 60 -0.99 -18.47 6.62
N THR A 61 0.27 -18.03 6.53
CA THR A 61 0.60 -16.61 6.57
C THR A 61 0.14 -15.95 5.27
N ALA A 62 -0.71 -14.93 5.40
CA ALA A 62 -1.35 -14.27 4.27
C ALA A 62 -0.47 -13.18 3.64
N ILE A 63 -0.82 -12.75 2.43
CA ILE A 63 -0.16 -11.69 1.69
C ILE A 63 -1.14 -10.54 1.41
N MET A 64 -0.87 -9.38 2.00
CA MET A 64 -1.56 -8.11 1.78
C MET A 64 -0.76 -7.28 0.77
N SER A 65 -0.95 -7.54 -0.52
CA SER A 65 -0.09 -6.91 -1.51
C SER A 65 -0.40 -5.41 -1.67
N TYR A 66 0.64 -4.57 -1.69
CA TYR A 66 0.53 -3.20 -2.20
C TYR A 66 0.54 -3.22 -3.73
N SER A 67 -0.44 -3.93 -4.29
CA SER A 67 -0.46 -4.35 -5.69
C SER A 67 -0.52 -3.17 -6.66
N THR A 68 -1.42 -2.22 -6.43
CA THR A 68 -1.46 -0.97 -7.19
C THR A 68 -0.84 0.15 -6.36
N LYS A 69 0.48 0.33 -6.49
CA LYS A 69 1.23 1.37 -5.77
C LYS A 69 1.84 2.42 -6.70
N PHE A 70 1.25 3.61 -6.69
CA PHE A 70 1.68 4.72 -7.53
C PHE A 70 2.94 5.41 -7.02
N ALA A 71 3.72 5.99 -7.95
CA ALA A 71 4.81 6.93 -7.71
C ALA A 71 4.25 8.31 -7.31
N SER A 72 3.49 8.35 -6.22
CA SER A 72 2.77 9.53 -5.78
C SER A 72 3.66 10.55 -5.05
N SER A 73 3.31 11.83 -5.21
CA SER A 73 3.85 12.94 -4.43
C SER A 73 3.26 13.00 -3.01
N PHE A 74 2.21 12.23 -2.71
CA PHE A 74 1.49 12.29 -1.42
C PHE A 74 2.22 11.57 -0.28
N TYR A 75 3.41 11.02 -0.52
CA TYR A 75 4.19 10.31 0.50
C TYR A 75 5.17 11.19 1.28
N GLY A 76 5.22 12.50 1.03
CA GLY A 76 6.17 13.43 1.68
C GLY A 76 6.26 13.25 3.20
N PRO A 77 5.15 13.37 3.95
CA PRO A 77 5.19 13.23 5.40
C PRO A 77 5.60 11.82 5.88
N PHE A 78 5.27 10.77 5.14
CA PHE A 78 5.74 9.41 5.44
C PHE A 78 7.26 9.30 5.31
N ARG A 79 7.89 10.00 4.36
CA ARG A 79 9.35 9.98 4.19
C ARG A 79 10.07 10.55 5.41
N GLU A 80 9.50 11.60 6.01
CA GLU A 80 9.96 12.16 7.28
C GLU A 80 9.73 11.18 8.43
N ALA A 81 8.50 10.70 8.61
CA ALA A 81 8.14 9.80 9.70
C ALA A 81 8.92 8.46 9.68
N ALA A 82 9.16 7.90 8.50
CA ALA A 82 9.93 6.66 8.33
C ALA A 82 11.45 6.88 8.20
N GLY A 83 11.93 8.13 8.24
CA GLY A 83 13.35 8.47 8.18
C GLY A 83 14.07 7.99 6.91
N THR A 84 13.43 8.06 5.74
CA THR A 84 14.06 7.54 4.51
C THR A 84 15.26 8.39 4.07
N ALA A 85 16.39 7.74 3.83
CA ALA A 85 17.61 8.39 3.33
C ALA A 85 17.63 8.59 1.80
N LEU A 86 16.52 8.34 1.10
CA LEU A 86 16.48 8.40 -0.36
C LEU A 86 16.67 9.82 -0.87
N LYS A 87 17.65 10.00 -1.77
CA LYS A 87 17.80 11.19 -2.62
C LYS A 87 17.52 10.76 -4.06
N GLY A 88 16.37 11.17 -4.61
CA GLY A 88 15.89 10.72 -5.91
C GLY A 88 14.39 10.42 -5.89
N ASP A 89 13.92 9.59 -6.82
CA ASP A 89 12.53 9.15 -6.87
C ASP A 89 12.41 7.63 -6.99
N ARG A 90 11.16 7.17 -7.08
CA ARG A 90 10.79 5.75 -7.10
C ARG A 90 10.08 5.38 -8.41
N LYS A 91 10.16 6.22 -9.45
CA LYS A 91 9.35 6.11 -10.68
C LYS A 91 9.72 4.91 -11.56
N THR A 92 10.87 4.28 -11.31
CA THR A 92 11.31 3.11 -12.06
C THR A 92 10.69 1.80 -11.56
N TYR A 93 9.92 1.84 -10.47
CA TYR A 93 9.25 0.66 -9.90
C TYR A 93 7.88 0.97 -9.30
N GLN A 94 7.67 2.18 -8.76
CA GLN A 94 6.31 2.64 -8.48
C GLN A 94 5.68 3.16 -9.78
N MET A 95 4.46 2.72 -10.05
CA MET A 95 3.80 2.98 -11.34
C MET A 95 3.34 4.44 -11.51
N ASN A 96 3.12 4.87 -12.75
CA ASN A 96 2.73 6.24 -13.05
C ASN A 96 1.30 6.55 -12.56
N PRO A 97 1.09 7.63 -11.78
CA PRO A 97 -0.23 8.10 -11.37
C PRO A 97 -1.30 8.20 -12.46
N MET A 98 -0.91 8.45 -13.71
CA MET A 98 -1.85 8.66 -14.83
C MET A 98 -2.32 7.37 -15.50
N ASN A 99 -1.72 6.22 -15.16
CA ASN A 99 -1.90 4.99 -15.91
C ASN A 99 -3.00 4.09 -15.32
N ARG A 100 -4.28 4.48 -15.45
CA ARG A 100 -5.39 3.65 -14.93
C ARG A 100 -5.42 2.22 -15.47
N ARG A 101 -5.08 1.99 -16.73
CA ARG A 101 -5.07 0.63 -17.33
C ARG A 101 -3.99 -0.27 -16.72
N GLU A 102 -2.81 0.30 -16.50
CA GLU A 102 -1.70 -0.39 -15.82
C GLU A 102 -2.09 -0.69 -14.37
N ALA A 103 -2.76 0.25 -13.69
CA ALA A 103 -3.18 0.09 -12.31
C ALA A 103 -4.06 -1.15 -12.09
N ILE A 104 -5.00 -1.41 -13.00
CA ILE A 104 -5.83 -2.62 -12.95
C ILE A 104 -4.98 -3.85 -13.21
N ARG A 105 -4.12 -3.81 -14.23
CA ARG A 105 -3.24 -4.92 -14.58
C ARG A 105 -2.32 -5.32 -13.42
N GLU A 106 -1.72 -4.37 -12.72
CA GLU A 106 -0.86 -4.62 -11.56
C GLU A 106 -1.58 -5.42 -10.48
N SER A 107 -2.79 -5.01 -10.10
CA SER A 107 -3.60 -5.76 -9.12
C SER A 107 -4.00 -7.15 -9.59
N LEU A 108 -4.40 -7.31 -10.85
CA LEU A 108 -4.77 -8.62 -11.38
C LEU A 108 -3.56 -9.57 -11.56
N LEU A 109 -2.36 -9.03 -11.76
CA LEU A 109 -1.14 -9.83 -11.74
C LEU A 109 -0.85 -10.38 -10.36
N ASP A 110 -1.04 -9.58 -9.31
CA ASP A 110 -0.84 -10.03 -7.93
C ASP A 110 -1.90 -11.02 -7.47
N GLU A 111 -3.15 -10.87 -7.92
CA GLU A 111 -4.19 -11.90 -7.77
C GLU A 111 -3.77 -13.22 -8.41
N ALA A 112 -3.29 -13.18 -9.66
CA ALA A 112 -2.82 -14.37 -10.36
C ALA A 112 -1.59 -15.03 -9.70
N GLN A 113 -0.83 -14.28 -8.91
CA GLN A 113 0.32 -14.78 -8.14
C GLN A 113 -0.06 -15.32 -6.75
N GLY A 114 -1.32 -15.18 -6.34
CA GLY A 114 -1.84 -15.73 -5.08
C GLY A 114 -1.81 -14.76 -3.90
N ALA A 115 -2.00 -13.45 -4.14
CA ALA A 115 -2.25 -12.51 -3.04
C ALA A 115 -3.59 -12.81 -2.35
N ASP A 116 -3.66 -12.72 -1.03
CA ASP A 116 -4.89 -12.90 -0.26
C ASP A 116 -5.73 -11.61 -0.19
N CYS A 117 -5.08 -10.46 -0.34
CA CYS A 117 -5.72 -9.15 -0.43
C CYS A 117 -4.90 -8.22 -1.32
N LEU A 118 -5.60 -7.45 -2.14
CA LEU A 118 -5.04 -6.44 -3.04
C LEU A 118 -5.09 -5.05 -2.40
N MET A 119 -4.36 -4.07 -2.93
CA MET A 119 -4.41 -2.72 -2.39
C MET A 119 -4.17 -1.62 -3.43
N VAL A 120 -4.91 -0.52 -3.29
CA VAL A 120 -4.63 0.75 -3.98
C VAL A 120 -3.97 1.75 -3.03
N LYS A 121 -2.84 2.31 -3.47
CA LYS A 121 -2.09 3.33 -2.71
C LYS A 121 -1.50 4.40 -3.63
N PRO A 122 -1.79 5.70 -3.41
CA PRO A 122 -2.71 6.28 -2.41
C PRO A 122 -4.19 5.98 -2.67
N ALA A 123 -5.08 6.34 -1.73
CA ALA A 123 -6.52 6.07 -1.85
C ALA A 123 -7.32 7.28 -2.33
N GLY A 124 -7.26 8.42 -1.61
CA GLY A 124 -8.23 9.51 -1.77
C GLY A 124 -8.27 10.13 -3.18
N ALA A 125 -7.15 10.17 -3.90
CA ALA A 125 -7.07 10.66 -5.28
C ALA A 125 -7.20 9.56 -6.35
N TYR A 126 -7.52 8.32 -5.95
CA TYR A 126 -7.52 7.12 -6.80
C TYR A 126 -8.78 6.27 -6.58
N LEU A 127 -9.88 6.90 -6.17
CA LEU A 127 -11.15 6.21 -5.93
C LEU A 127 -11.75 5.62 -7.21
N ASP A 128 -11.45 6.20 -8.37
CA ASP A 128 -11.77 5.66 -9.69
C ASP A 128 -11.05 4.33 -9.95
N VAL A 129 -9.74 4.28 -9.67
CA VAL A 129 -8.93 3.05 -9.77
C VAL A 129 -9.43 1.99 -8.79
N LEU A 130 -9.72 2.38 -7.55
CA LEU A 130 -10.27 1.49 -6.54
C LEU A 130 -11.59 0.88 -7.01
N ARG A 131 -12.50 1.69 -7.58
CA ARG A 131 -13.76 1.21 -8.14
C ARG A 131 -13.54 0.26 -9.30
N GLU A 132 -12.65 0.59 -10.22
CA GLU A 132 -12.37 -0.26 -11.38
C GLU A 132 -11.78 -1.62 -10.98
N ILE A 133 -10.91 -1.69 -9.96
CA ILE A 133 -10.37 -2.97 -9.46
C ILE A 133 -11.49 -3.77 -8.80
N ARG A 134 -12.33 -3.13 -7.98
CA ARG A 134 -13.45 -3.81 -7.30
C ARG A 134 -14.39 -4.54 -8.26
N GLU A 135 -14.59 -4.03 -9.46
CA GLU A 135 -15.43 -4.66 -10.51
C GLU A 135 -14.74 -5.80 -11.28
N ARG A 136 -13.47 -6.10 -10.98
CA ARG A 136 -12.62 -7.00 -11.77
C ARG A 136 -12.01 -8.14 -10.98
N THR A 137 -12.18 -8.14 -9.67
CA THR A 137 -11.69 -9.15 -8.74
C THR A 137 -12.74 -9.41 -7.67
N GLU A 138 -12.77 -10.64 -7.16
CA GLU A 138 -13.56 -11.01 -5.98
C GLU A 138 -12.73 -10.95 -4.69
N LEU A 139 -11.41 -10.79 -4.78
CA LEU A 139 -10.55 -10.68 -3.62
C LEU A 139 -10.89 -9.45 -2.74
N PRO A 140 -10.57 -9.49 -1.44
CA PRO A 140 -10.57 -8.32 -0.60
C PRO A 140 -9.66 -7.21 -1.18
N LEU A 141 -10.10 -5.97 -1.04
CA LEU A 141 -9.41 -4.80 -1.55
C LEU A 141 -9.15 -3.77 -0.45
N GLY A 142 -7.89 -3.63 -0.07
CA GLY A 142 -7.40 -2.57 0.79
C GLY A 142 -7.24 -1.24 0.07
N ALA A 143 -7.35 -0.15 0.82
CA ALA A 143 -7.03 1.19 0.34
C ALA A 143 -6.23 1.96 1.39
N TYR A 144 -5.16 2.63 0.97
CA TYR A 144 -4.28 3.35 1.90
C TYR A 144 -4.54 4.86 1.83
N GLN A 145 -5.13 5.44 2.87
CA GLN A 145 -5.19 6.89 3.05
C GLN A 145 -3.82 7.38 3.54
N VAL A 146 -3.00 7.90 2.62
CA VAL A 146 -1.57 8.07 2.88
C VAL A 146 -1.27 9.29 3.72
N SER A 147 -0.02 9.41 4.16
CA SER A 147 0.44 10.46 5.06
C SER A 147 0.19 11.88 4.53
N GLY A 148 0.24 12.09 3.22
CA GLY A 148 -0.07 13.38 2.60
C GLY A 148 -1.56 13.72 2.68
N GLU A 149 -2.44 12.73 2.51
CA GLU A 149 -3.89 12.92 2.70
C GLU A 149 -4.19 13.28 4.16
N TYR A 150 -3.58 12.57 5.11
CA TYR A 150 -3.66 12.89 6.54
C TYR A 150 -3.19 14.32 6.84
N ALA A 151 -2.00 14.69 6.35
CA ALA A 151 -1.41 16.00 6.59
C ALA A 151 -2.24 17.14 5.98
N MET A 152 -2.80 16.94 4.77
CA MET A 152 -3.68 17.92 4.13
C MET A 152 -4.91 18.22 5.00
N ILE A 153 -5.55 17.18 5.55
CA ILE A 153 -6.69 17.33 6.46
C ILE A 153 -6.26 18.04 7.75
N LYS A 154 -5.18 17.57 8.40
CA LYS A 154 -4.69 18.16 9.65
C LYS A 154 -4.35 19.65 9.50
N PHE A 155 -3.57 20.02 8.48
CA PHE A 155 -3.16 21.41 8.30
C PHE A 155 -4.33 22.34 7.95
N ALA A 156 -5.27 21.89 7.12
CA ALA A 156 -6.47 22.68 6.81
C ALA A 156 -7.36 22.87 8.06
N ALA A 157 -7.51 21.83 8.88
CA ALA A 157 -8.26 21.92 10.13
C ALA A 157 -7.56 22.84 11.16
N MET A 158 -6.25 22.74 11.30
CA MET A 158 -5.45 23.63 12.16
C MET A 158 -5.55 25.10 11.75
N ALA A 159 -5.69 25.37 10.44
CA ALA A 159 -5.93 26.70 9.92
C ALA A 159 -7.39 27.19 10.08
N GLY A 160 -8.28 26.36 10.64
CA GLY A 160 -9.71 26.65 10.78
C GLY A 160 -10.49 26.64 9.47
N ALA A 161 -9.91 26.12 8.38
CA ALA A 161 -10.53 26.12 7.07
C ALA A 161 -11.58 25.00 6.88
N ILE A 162 -11.46 23.92 7.65
CA ILE A 162 -12.36 22.77 7.62
C ILE A 162 -12.65 22.24 9.03
N ASP A 163 -13.76 21.52 9.16
CA ASP A 163 -14.08 20.68 10.31
C ASP A 163 -13.36 19.33 10.15
N GLU A 164 -12.37 19.04 11.02
CA GLU A 164 -11.51 17.86 10.90
C GLU A 164 -12.32 16.56 10.92
N GLU A 165 -13.18 16.38 11.91
CA GLU A 165 -13.91 15.14 12.13
C GLU A 165 -14.83 14.83 10.94
N LYS A 166 -15.58 15.85 10.48
CA LYS A 166 -16.47 15.68 9.32
C LYS A 166 -15.70 15.30 8.06
N VAL A 167 -14.58 15.97 7.78
CA VAL A 167 -13.79 15.69 6.57
C VAL A 167 -13.11 14.33 6.65
N VAL A 168 -12.63 13.90 7.83
CA VAL A 168 -12.07 12.55 8.01
C VAL A 168 -13.14 11.49 7.72
N LEU A 169 -14.33 11.61 8.32
CA LEU A 169 -15.40 10.64 8.12
C LEU A 169 -15.89 10.60 6.66
N GLU A 170 -16.04 11.75 6.02
CA GLU A 170 -16.43 11.82 4.61
C GLU A 170 -15.35 11.23 3.69
N SER A 171 -14.07 11.46 4.00
CA SER A 171 -12.94 10.90 3.24
C SER A 171 -12.89 9.38 3.36
N LEU A 172 -12.96 8.83 4.57
CA LEU A 172 -12.97 7.38 4.81
C LEU A 172 -14.24 6.73 4.24
N GLY A 173 -15.40 7.37 4.41
CA GLY A 173 -16.66 6.92 3.81
C GLY A 173 -16.61 6.91 2.29
N SER A 174 -15.93 7.87 1.67
CA SER A 174 -15.72 7.90 0.21
C SER A 174 -14.81 6.77 -0.27
N ILE A 175 -13.77 6.42 0.50
CA ILE A 175 -12.93 5.25 0.22
C ILE A 175 -13.75 3.95 0.33
N LYS A 176 -14.56 3.78 1.38
CA LYS A 176 -15.48 2.63 1.49
C LYS A 176 -16.48 2.58 0.32
N ARG A 177 -17.09 3.70 -0.03
CA ARG A 177 -18.06 3.81 -1.14
C ARG A 177 -17.45 3.44 -2.49
N ALA A 178 -16.16 3.69 -2.69
CA ALA A 178 -15.46 3.30 -3.91
C ALA A 178 -15.20 1.79 -4.02
N GLY A 179 -15.37 1.01 -2.94
CA GLY A 179 -15.28 -0.45 -2.97
C GLY A 179 -14.17 -1.05 -2.09
N ALA A 180 -13.52 -0.26 -1.23
CA ALA A 180 -12.52 -0.79 -0.30
C ALA A 180 -13.17 -1.63 0.80
N ASP A 181 -12.63 -2.82 1.05
CA ASP A 181 -12.96 -3.66 2.20
C ASP A 181 -12.25 -3.15 3.46
N LEU A 182 -10.98 -2.78 3.33
CA LEU A 182 -10.11 -2.30 4.41
C LEU A 182 -9.53 -0.92 4.10
N ILE A 183 -9.36 -0.09 5.13
CA ILE A 183 -8.73 1.23 4.99
C ILE A 183 -7.58 1.36 5.98
N PHE A 184 -6.39 1.64 5.45
CA PHE A 184 -5.25 2.03 6.26
C PHE A 184 -5.30 3.54 6.46
N SER A 185 -5.53 3.98 7.69
CA SER A 185 -5.60 5.40 8.04
C SER A 185 -4.87 5.70 9.35
N TYR A 186 -4.14 6.81 9.36
CA TYR A 186 -3.50 7.34 10.55
C TYR A 186 -4.50 7.93 11.57
N PHE A 187 -5.76 8.16 11.17
CA PHE A 187 -6.83 8.61 12.09
C PHE A 187 -7.49 7.46 12.86
N ALA A 188 -7.17 6.20 12.56
CA ALA A 188 -7.92 5.05 13.06
C ALA A 188 -7.99 4.99 14.59
N LEU A 189 -6.86 5.23 15.28
CA LEU A 189 -6.83 5.20 16.74
C LEU A 189 -7.66 6.33 17.36
N ASP A 190 -7.50 7.56 16.86
CA ASP A 190 -8.27 8.72 17.34
C ASP A 190 -9.78 8.51 17.19
N LEU A 191 -10.22 7.93 16.06
CA LEU A 191 -11.64 7.65 15.80
C LEU A 191 -12.19 6.58 16.75
N ALA A 192 -11.38 5.56 17.08
CA ALA A 192 -11.76 4.51 18.00
C ALA A 192 -11.83 5.00 19.46
N GLU A 193 -10.79 5.67 19.94
CA GLU A 193 -10.73 6.17 21.33
C GLU A 193 -11.82 7.21 21.62
N LYS A 194 -12.16 8.04 20.64
CA LYS A 194 -13.27 9.00 20.73
C LYS A 194 -14.66 8.38 20.52
N ASN A 195 -14.73 7.07 20.28
CA ASN A 195 -15.97 6.33 20.01
C ASN A 195 -16.78 6.89 18.82
N ILE A 196 -16.10 7.51 17.85
CA ILE A 196 -16.71 8.07 16.63
C ILE A 196 -17.10 6.93 15.69
N LEU A 197 -16.24 5.93 15.55
CA LEU A 197 -16.52 4.67 14.87
C LEU A 197 -16.41 3.51 15.88
N ARG A 198 -17.23 2.48 15.70
CA ARG A 198 -17.34 1.32 16.60
C ARG A 198 -17.35 0.02 15.81
#